data_AF-A0A9X1HVB2-F1
#
_entry.id   AF-A0A9X1HVB2-F1
#
_cell.length_a   1.000
_cell.length_b   1.000
_cell.length_c   1.000
_cell.angle_alpha   90.00
_cell.angle_beta   90.00
_cell.angle_gamma   90.00
#
_symmetry.space_group_name_H-M   'P 1'
#
loop_
_entity.id
_entity.type
_entity.pdbx_description
1 polymer ?
#
loop_
_entity_poly.entity_id
_entity_poly.type
_entity_poly.pdbx_seq_one_letter_code
_entity_poly.pdbx_strand_id
1 'polypeptide(L)'
;MKNLYKPLVVLALFWGISIPHSGAQTVTLPQVSPKATISQTVGIAQVTVTYSRPNVVTPQGQDRTGQIWGALVPYGLSDLGFGSTKAAPWRAGANENTLIEFSHDATFGGKSIEAGEYGLHMVLSEDGAVTVILSHDTHSWGSFFYDPAHDALRVNTQWEDHANTPLLTYSFPEADLNSATLVLDWEQKRIPIKISFDTPELTYQNLTNELKSIPGFDYQNWIAASSYLSTQGIHSETALEWADNAINAPFVGQKNFNSLSNKAQILNGMGESDKAAALMDEALEDPTANIQNYYNYGRTLIAQGKTEKALEVFSTASKKWPDHWLAPHGLARGLSATGSYKKALKYEREAFALAPDASKPFLEGYLKALEEGKDFN
;
A
#
# COMPACT_ATOMS: atom_id res chain seq x y z
N MET A 1 67.81 -34.70 31.91
CA MET A 1 67.14 -34.18 30.72
C MET A 1 65.95 -35.08 30.42
N LYS A 2 64.75 -34.66 30.83
CA LYS A 2 63.49 -35.39 30.66
C LYS A 2 62.48 -34.42 30.04
N ASN A 3 61.96 -34.80 28.88
CA ASN A 3 60.90 -34.11 28.17
C ASN A 3 59.61 -34.15 29.00
N LEU A 4 58.98 -32.99 29.23
CA LEU A 4 57.66 -32.90 29.85
C LEU A 4 56.71 -32.17 28.91
N TYR A 5 55.75 -32.95 28.39
CA TYR A 5 54.59 -32.50 27.64
C TYR A 5 53.74 -31.55 28.51
N LYS A 6 53.37 -30.38 27.98
CA LYS A 6 52.34 -29.51 28.57
C LYS A 6 50.98 -29.90 28.00
N PRO A 7 49.93 -30.14 28.82
CA PRO A 7 48.60 -30.41 28.31
C PRO A 7 47.89 -29.11 27.91
N LEU A 8 47.16 -29.20 26.81
CA LEU A 8 46.28 -28.20 26.23
C LEU A 8 45.04 -28.04 27.14
N VAL A 9 44.82 -26.85 27.70
CA VAL A 9 43.59 -26.51 28.41
C VAL A 9 42.54 -26.10 27.36
N VAL A 10 41.57 -26.98 27.12
CA VAL A 10 40.37 -26.69 26.32
C VAL A 10 39.46 -25.79 27.14
N LEU A 11 39.34 -24.53 26.72
CA LEU A 11 38.40 -23.57 27.29
C LEU A 11 36.99 -23.89 26.76
N ALA A 12 36.21 -24.67 27.51
CA ALA A 12 34.80 -24.91 27.21
C ALA A 12 33.99 -23.64 27.58
N LEU A 13 33.55 -22.89 26.57
CA LEU A 13 32.57 -21.82 26.71
C LEU A 13 31.21 -22.45 27.05
N PHE A 14 30.89 -22.49 28.35
CA PHE A 14 29.55 -22.75 28.83
C PHE A 14 28.65 -21.57 28.48
N TRP A 15 27.78 -21.75 27.48
CA TRP A 15 26.60 -20.92 27.30
C TRP A 15 25.69 -21.13 28.51
N GLY A 16 25.60 -20.11 29.37
CA GLY A 16 24.60 -20.06 30.42
C GLY A 16 23.21 -20.02 29.79
N ILE A 17 22.51 -21.14 29.85
CA ILE A 17 21.07 -21.21 29.61
C ILE A 17 20.43 -20.43 30.77
N SER A 18 20.01 -19.20 30.49
CA SER A 18 19.13 -18.45 31.39
C SER A 18 17.78 -19.17 31.43
N ILE A 19 17.56 -19.97 32.47
CA ILE A 19 16.23 -20.50 32.79
C ILE A 19 15.36 -19.28 33.13
N PRO A 20 14.27 -19.01 32.40
CA PRO A 20 13.32 -18.00 32.85
C PRO A 20 12.79 -18.46 34.21
N HIS A 21 13.00 -17.65 35.24
CA HIS A 21 12.32 -17.81 36.51
C HIS A 21 10.83 -17.66 36.24
N SER A 22 10.11 -18.79 36.17
CA SER A 22 8.66 -18.83 36.27
C SER A 22 8.26 -18.28 37.64
N GLY A 23 8.05 -16.96 37.71
CA GLY A 23 7.31 -16.36 38.81
C GLY A 23 5.96 -17.07 38.91
N ALA A 24 5.68 -17.62 40.08
CA ALA A 24 4.48 -18.39 40.35
C ALA A 24 3.22 -17.62 39.93
N GLN A 25 2.49 -18.16 38.96
CA GLN A 25 1.17 -17.68 38.56
C GLN A 25 0.16 -18.16 39.60
N THR A 26 -0.41 -17.23 40.37
CA THR A 26 -1.54 -17.49 41.27
C THR A 26 -2.83 -17.59 40.45
N VAL A 27 -3.00 -18.71 39.73
CA VAL A 27 -4.19 -19.16 38.98
C VAL A 27 -4.74 -18.18 37.93
N THR A 28 -4.78 -18.60 36.66
CA THR A 28 -5.46 -17.87 35.58
C THR A 28 -6.98 -18.08 35.67
N LEU A 29 -7.73 -17.01 35.94
CA LEU A 29 -9.20 -17.03 35.99
C LEU A 29 -9.80 -16.33 34.75
N PRO A 30 -11.05 -16.65 34.35
CA PRO A 30 -11.76 -15.91 33.31
C PRO A 30 -11.85 -14.41 33.64
N GLN A 31 -11.53 -13.56 32.67
CA GLN A 31 -11.61 -12.11 32.80
C GLN A 31 -13.00 -11.60 32.41
N VAL A 32 -13.56 -10.68 33.20
CA VAL A 32 -14.87 -10.05 32.92
C VAL A 32 -14.84 -9.23 31.63
N SER A 33 -13.70 -8.60 31.34
CA SER A 33 -13.45 -7.92 30.05
C SER A 33 -12.43 -8.74 29.27
N PRO A 34 -12.85 -9.56 28.29
CA PRO A 34 -11.93 -10.40 27.52
C PRO A 34 -11.00 -9.55 26.66
N LYS A 35 -9.77 -10.03 26.50
CA LYS A 35 -8.76 -9.44 25.61
C LYS A 35 -9.08 -9.76 24.15
N ALA A 36 -8.84 -8.82 23.25
CA ALA A 36 -8.96 -8.99 21.81
C ALA A 36 -7.87 -8.22 21.09
N THR A 37 -7.61 -8.63 19.85
CA THR A 37 -6.69 -7.96 18.93
C THR A 37 -7.35 -7.85 17.56
N ILE A 38 -7.21 -6.70 16.92
CA ILE A 38 -7.56 -6.50 15.51
C ILE A 38 -6.34 -5.97 14.77
N SER A 39 -6.28 -6.22 13.46
CA SER A 39 -5.20 -5.70 12.63
C SER A 39 -5.72 -5.36 11.24
N GLN A 40 -5.16 -4.32 10.63
CA GLN A 40 -5.48 -3.86 9.27
C GLN A 40 -4.19 -3.59 8.50
N THR A 41 -4.08 -4.20 7.33
CA THR A 41 -3.02 -3.88 6.35
C THR A 41 -3.46 -2.70 5.49
N VAL A 42 -2.60 -1.69 5.34
CA VAL A 42 -2.79 -0.53 4.48
C VAL A 42 -1.56 -0.44 3.58
N GLY A 43 -1.73 -0.72 2.29
CA GLY A 43 -0.60 -0.93 1.39
C GLY A 43 0.25 -2.12 1.86
N ILE A 44 1.51 -1.84 2.25
CA ILE A 44 2.43 -2.82 2.85
C ILE A 44 2.64 -2.60 4.36
N ALA A 45 2.00 -1.58 4.94
CA ALA A 45 2.04 -1.28 6.36
C ALA A 45 0.88 -1.95 7.11
N GLN A 46 0.98 -2.02 8.43
CA GLN A 46 -0.01 -2.66 9.30
C GLN A 46 -0.23 -1.81 10.54
N VAL A 47 -1.50 -1.71 10.95
CA VAL A 47 -1.91 -1.17 12.25
C VAL A 47 -2.55 -2.28 13.04
N THR A 48 -2.13 -2.47 14.29
CA THR A 48 -2.68 -3.48 15.19
C THR A 48 -3.18 -2.81 16.48
N VAL A 49 -4.37 -3.19 16.94
CA VAL A 49 -4.93 -2.71 18.21
C VAL A 49 -5.19 -3.89 19.13
N THR A 50 -4.59 -3.89 20.31
CA THR A 50 -4.76 -4.90 21.35
C THR A 50 -5.41 -4.27 22.58
N TYR A 51 -6.55 -4.81 23.02
CA TYR A 51 -7.40 -4.16 24.01
C TYR A 51 -8.23 -5.17 24.82
N SER A 52 -8.73 -4.76 25.98
CA SER A 52 -9.74 -5.54 26.72
C SER A 52 -11.11 -4.87 26.62
N ARG A 53 -12.14 -5.69 26.48
CA ARG A 53 -13.45 -5.27 25.96
C ARG A 53 -14.54 -5.33 27.04
N PRO A 54 -14.85 -4.24 27.75
CA PRO A 54 -15.97 -4.23 28.69
C PRO A 54 -17.31 -4.30 27.96
N ASN A 55 -18.29 -4.97 28.56
CA ASN A 55 -19.66 -5.07 28.06
C ASN A 55 -20.59 -4.10 28.82
N VAL A 56 -21.49 -3.40 28.15
CA VAL A 56 -22.48 -2.49 28.78
C VAL A 56 -23.23 -3.23 29.89
N VAL A 57 -23.71 -4.45 29.61
CA VAL A 57 -24.28 -5.36 30.60
C VAL A 57 -23.19 -6.30 31.11
N THR A 58 -22.90 -6.29 32.39
CA THR A 58 -21.84 -7.14 32.96
C THR A 58 -22.25 -8.61 32.93
N PRO A 59 -21.30 -9.57 33.00
CA PRO A 59 -21.62 -10.99 33.13
C PRO A 59 -22.47 -11.34 34.36
N GLN A 60 -22.47 -10.46 35.38
CA GLN A 60 -23.30 -10.57 36.57
C GLN A 60 -24.72 -9.98 36.39
N GLY A 61 -25.05 -9.48 35.20
CA GLY A 61 -26.37 -8.94 34.85
C GLY A 61 -26.59 -7.48 35.22
N GLN A 62 -25.55 -6.75 35.63
CA GLN A 62 -25.67 -5.32 35.90
C GLN A 62 -25.72 -4.55 34.58
N ASP A 63 -26.85 -3.90 34.31
CA ASP A 63 -27.02 -3.01 33.16
C ASP A 63 -26.47 -1.62 33.46
N ARG A 64 -25.60 -1.12 32.58
CA ARG A 64 -24.97 0.20 32.67
C ARG A 64 -25.32 1.10 31.50
N THR A 65 -26.41 0.80 30.79
CA THR A 65 -26.94 1.65 29.71
C THR A 65 -27.23 3.05 30.24
N GLY A 66 -26.74 4.07 29.54
CA GLY A 66 -26.78 5.48 29.92
C GLY A 66 -25.79 5.87 31.02
N GLN A 67 -24.93 4.95 31.49
CA GLN A 67 -23.96 5.16 32.57
C GLN A 67 -22.52 4.91 32.12
N ILE A 68 -22.30 4.72 30.82
CA ILE A 68 -20.95 4.55 30.28
C ILE A 68 -20.24 5.90 30.26
N TRP A 69 -20.76 6.87 29.53
CA TRP A 69 -20.13 8.16 29.32
C TRP A 69 -20.50 9.16 30.42
N GLY A 70 -19.51 9.88 30.96
CA GLY A 70 -19.68 10.81 32.07
C GLY A 70 -19.77 10.16 33.46
N ALA A 71 -19.89 8.83 33.53
CA ALA A 71 -19.90 8.07 34.78
C ALA A 71 -18.80 7.01 34.82
N LEU A 72 -18.96 5.87 34.13
CA LEU A 72 -17.92 4.84 34.09
C LEU A 72 -16.64 5.33 33.39
N VAL A 73 -16.80 6.09 32.32
CA VAL A 73 -15.77 6.84 31.61
C VAL A 73 -16.01 8.32 31.92
N PRO A 74 -15.28 8.90 32.90
CA PRO A 74 -15.45 10.30 33.25
C PRO A 74 -15.06 11.21 32.08
N TYR A 75 -15.68 12.39 32.04
CA TYR A 75 -15.21 13.48 31.19
C TYR A 75 -13.95 14.13 31.78
N GLY A 76 -13.05 14.58 30.91
CA GLY A 76 -11.77 15.16 31.30
C GLY A 76 -10.77 14.13 31.84
N LEU A 77 -9.85 14.63 32.68
CA LEU A 77 -8.88 13.81 33.40
C LEU A 77 -9.44 13.48 34.79
N SER A 78 -9.10 12.31 35.32
CA SER A 78 -9.62 11.84 36.62
C SER A 78 -8.52 11.36 37.56
N ASP A 79 -8.69 11.60 38.85
CA ASP A 79 -7.91 10.93 39.89
C ASP A 79 -8.48 9.52 40.09
N LEU A 80 -7.69 8.51 39.76
CA LEU A 80 -8.10 7.10 39.89
C LEU A 80 -7.92 6.57 41.33
N GLY A 81 -7.47 7.42 42.27
CA GLY A 81 -7.28 7.07 43.68
C GLY A 81 -6.08 6.16 43.95
N PHE A 82 -5.31 5.82 42.92
CA PHE A 82 -4.15 4.93 42.99
C PHE A 82 -3.13 5.28 41.89
N GLY A 83 -1.86 4.88 42.09
CA GLY A 83 -0.77 5.12 41.15
C GLY A 83 -0.09 6.48 41.32
N SER A 84 0.75 6.85 40.36
CA SER A 84 1.57 8.08 40.43
C SER A 84 0.85 9.33 39.94
N THR A 85 -0.25 9.19 39.20
CA THR A 85 -0.95 10.32 38.58
C THR A 85 -2.23 10.69 39.32
N LYS A 86 -2.57 11.98 39.27
CA LYS A 86 -3.82 12.56 39.77
C LYS A 86 -4.72 13.09 38.66
N ALA A 87 -4.27 13.00 37.43
CA ALA A 87 -4.97 13.47 36.25
C ALA A 87 -4.79 12.44 35.12
N ALA A 88 -5.48 11.31 35.25
CA ALA A 88 -5.40 10.20 34.31
C ALA A 88 -6.44 10.36 33.18
N PRO A 89 -6.06 10.14 31.91
CA PRO A 89 -7.00 9.95 30.81
C PRO A 89 -7.63 8.56 30.89
N TRP A 90 -8.73 8.34 30.18
CA TRP A 90 -9.30 7.00 30.03
C TRP A 90 -8.38 6.11 29.19
N ARG A 91 -8.20 4.85 29.60
CA ARG A 91 -7.37 3.84 28.91
C ARG A 91 -7.97 3.26 27.62
N ALA A 92 -9.07 3.86 27.14
CA ALA A 92 -9.77 3.47 25.92
C ALA A 92 -10.13 1.97 25.84
N GLY A 93 -10.43 1.36 26.99
CA GLY A 93 -10.57 -0.08 27.19
C GLY A 93 -10.72 -0.43 28.67
N ALA A 94 -10.44 -1.68 29.02
CA ALA A 94 -10.42 -2.18 30.39
C ALA A 94 -9.08 -2.87 30.74
N ASN A 95 -8.85 -3.18 32.01
CA ASN A 95 -7.67 -3.88 32.52
C ASN A 95 -6.36 -3.15 32.20
N GLU A 96 -5.45 -3.76 31.44
CA GLU A 96 -4.19 -3.18 30.96
C GLU A 96 -4.42 -2.00 30.01
N ASN A 97 -3.34 -1.30 29.66
CA ASN A 97 -3.43 -0.24 28.67
C ASN A 97 -3.88 -0.81 27.32
N THR A 98 -4.74 -0.06 26.62
CA THR A 98 -5.00 -0.38 25.21
C THR A 98 -3.73 -0.08 24.44
N LEU A 99 -3.32 -0.97 23.54
CA LEU A 99 -2.12 -0.82 22.73
C LEU A 99 -2.50 -0.62 21.28
N ILE A 100 -1.81 0.31 20.63
CA ILE A 100 -1.84 0.49 19.18
C ILE A 100 -0.42 0.41 18.65
N GLU A 101 -0.22 -0.42 17.64
CA GLU A 101 1.08 -0.67 17.02
C GLU A 101 1.03 -0.30 15.54
N PHE A 102 2.05 0.41 15.08
CA PHE A 102 2.27 0.76 13.68
C PHE A 102 3.54 0.06 13.20
N SER A 103 3.44 -0.73 12.12
CA SER A 103 4.62 -1.42 11.57
C SER A 103 5.59 -0.49 10.84
N HIS A 104 5.13 0.69 10.44
CA HIS A 104 5.89 1.74 9.76
C HIS A 104 5.44 3.10 10.28
N ASP A 105 6.22 4.14 9.99
CA ASP A 105 5.84 5.52 10.25
C ASP A 105 4.49 5.83 9.60
N ALA A 106 3.63 6.53 10.33
CA ALA A 106 2.26 6.78 9.94
C ALA A 106 1.86 8.24 10.17
N THR A 107 0.70 8.60 9.65
CA THR A 107 -0.05 9.77 10.09
C THR A 107 -1.27 9.26 10.86
N PHE A 108 -1.37 9.64 12.12
CA PHE A 108 -2.49 9.33 13.01
C PHE A 108 -3.25 10.63 13.29
N GLY A 109 -4.55 10.68 13.01
CA GLY A 109 -5.37 11.89 13.24
C GLY A 109 -4.81 13.16 12.60
N GLY A 110 -4.15 13.04 11.44
CA GLY A 110 -3.53 14.16 10.72
C GLY A 110 -2.15 14.60 11.24
N LYS A 111 -1.53 13.87 12.17
CA LYS A 111 -0.18 14.15 12.67
C LYS A 111 0.75 12.94 12.51
N SER A 112 2.02 13.19 12.23
CA SER A 112 3.03 12.14 12.09
C SER A 112 3.27 11.39 13.40
N ILE A 113 3.50 10.09 13.29
CA ILE A 113 3.93 9.19 14.37
C ILE A 113 4.95 8.19 13.80
N GLU A 114 5.99 7.90 14.55
CA GLU A 114 6.99 6.90 14.15
C GLU A 114 6.41 5.48 14.27
N ALA A 115 7.03 4.52 13.58
CA ALA A 115 6.75 3.11 13.76
C ALA A 115 6.98 2.70 15.23
N GLY A 116 6.11 1.85 15.76
CA GLY A 116 6.25 1.35 17.12
C GLY A 116 4.92 1.02 17.78
N GLU A 117 5.03 0.54 19.01
CA GLU A 117 3.90 0.26 19.90
C GLU A 117 3.70 1.41 20.88
N TYR A 118 2.44 1.81 21.06
CA TYR A 118 2.04 2.93 21.91
C TYR A 118 0.85 2.56 22.78
N GLY A 119 0.84 3.10 24.00
CA GLY A 119 -0.34 3.13 24.86
C GLY A 119 -1.39 4.09 24.32
N LEU A 120 -2.64 3.65 24.18
CA LEU A 120 -3.76 4.42 23.68
C LEU A 120 -4.64 4.91 24.84
N HIS A 121 -4.75 6.23 24.96
CA HIS A 121 -5.62 6.88 25.92
C HIS A 121 -6.54 7.91 25.25
N MET A 122 -7.63 8.27 25.94
CA MET A 122 -8.58 9.27 25.49
C MET A 122 -9.02 10.18 26.63
N VAL A 123 -9.14 11.47 26.35
CA VAL A 123 -9.80 12.46 27.19
C VAL A 123 -11.08 12.87 26.48
N LEU A 124 -12.23 12.61 27.09
CA LEU A 124 -13.53 12.88 26.50
C LEU A 124 -14.14 14.14 27.11
N SER A 125 -14.94 14.84 26.33
CA SER A 125 -15.72 16.00 26.77
C SER A 125 -17.21 15.73 26.55
N GLU A 126 -18.06 16.35 27.35
CA GLU A 126 -19.52 16.17 27.27
C GLU A 126 -20.08 16.63 25.92
N ASP A 127 -19.49 17.67 25.33
CA ASP A 127 -19.82 18.18 24.00
C ASP A 127 -19.36 17.28 22.84
N GLY A 128 -18.60 16.22 23.16
CA GLY A 128 -18.12 15.22 22.22
C GLY A 128 -16.72 15.38 21.69
N ALA A 129 -16.01 16.44 22.09
CA ALA A 129 -14.60 16.55 21.78
C ALA A 129 -13.81 15.42 22.46
N VAL A 130 -12.98 14.72 21.68
CA VAL A 130 -12.10 13.66 22.17
C VAL A 130 -10.66 14.02 21.84
N THR A 131 -9.81 14.10 22.85
CA THR A 131 -8.35 14.10 22.66
C THR A 131 -7.86 12.67 22.78
N VAL A 132 -7.38 12.10 21.67
CA VAL A 132 -6.74 10.79 21.63
C VAL A 132 -5.24 10.98 21.86
N ILE A 133 -4.67 10.15 22.71
CA ILE A 133 -3.29 10.26 23.18
C ILE A 133 -2.59 8.93 22.91
N LEU A 134 -1.42 9.02 22.27
CA LEU A 134 -0.47 7.92 22.15
C LEU A 134 0.68 8.17 23.12
N SER A 135 0.99 7.19 23.97
CA SER A 135 2.04 7.26 24.98
C SER A 135 3.10 6.19 24.73
N HIS A 136 4.35 6.47 25.07
CA HIS A 136 5.44 5.48 25.07
C HIS A 136 5.28 4.41 26.18
N ASP A 137 4.35 4.60 27.13
CA ASP A 137 4.10 3.64 28.22
C ASP A 137 3.18 2.48 27.78
N THR A 138 3.77 1.38 27.29
CA THR A 138 3.04 0.22 26.77
C THR A 138 2.78 -0.91 27.79
N HIS A 139 3.43 -0.88 28.94
CA HIS A 139 3.36 -1.97 29.93
C HIS A 139 2.46 -1.64 31.15
N SER A 140 1.91 -0.43 31.20
CA SER A 140 1.16 0.06 32.34
C SER A 140 -0.19 -0.64 32.48
N TRP A 141 -0.63 -0.85 33.73
CA TRP A 141 -2.00 -1.29 34.00
C TRP A 141 -2.97 -0.12 33.74
N GLY A 142 -3.28 0.10 32.46
CA GLY A 142 -3.87 1.33 31.91
C GLY A 142 -3.33 2.61 32.55
N SER A 143 -4.18 3.55 32.96
CA SER A 143 -3.75 4.93 33.19
C SER A 143 -3.31 5.30 34.62
N PHE A 144 -3.11 4.35 35.54
CA PHE A 144 -2.74 4.66 36.94
C PHE A 144 -1.37 5.34 37.07
N PHE A 145 -0.48 5.11 36.12
CA PHE A 145 0.88 5.67 36.11
C PHE A 145 1.09 6.62 34.94
N TYR A 146 0.01 7.15 34.36
CA TYR A 146 0.07 8.02 33.20
C TYR A 146 0.90 9.27 33.48
N ASP A 147 1.93 9.48 32.66
CA ASP A 147 2.77 10.68 32.66
C ASP A 147 2.65 11.41 31.30
N PRO A 148 2.11 12.65 31.26
CA PRO A 148 2.08 13.46 30.05
C PRO A 148 3.45 13.68 29.40
N ALA A 149 4.55 13.59 30.16
CA ALA A 149 5.91 13.70 29.62
C ALA A 149 6.29 12.54 28.68
N HIS A 150 5.57 11.42 28.75
CA HIS A 150 5.76 10.25 27.90
C HIS A 150 4.75 10.20 26.72
N ASP A 151 3.97 11.26 26.50
CA ASP A 151 3.10 11.34 25.33
C ASP A 151 3.96 11.43 24.05
N ALA A 152 3.76 10.47 23.15
CA ALA A 152 4.31 10.51 21.80
C ALA A 152 3.48 11.46 20.92
N LEU A 153 2.15 11.45 21.08
CA LEU A 153 1.25 12.21 20.23
C LEU A 153 -0.09 12.51 20.91
N ARG A 154 -0.66 13.68 20.60
CA ARG A 154 -2.07 14.01 20.89
C ARG A 154 -2.79 14.47 19.64
N VAL A 155 -3.94 13.89 19.34
CA VAL A 155 -4.80 14.26 18.21
C VAL A 155 -6.22 14.49 18.69
N ASN A 156 -6.92 15.39 18.03
CA ASN A 156 -8.31 15.68 18.36
C ASN A 156 -9.23 15.01 17.34
N THR A 157 -10.31 14.45 17.81
CA THR A 157 -11.43 13.95 17.01
C THR A 157 -12.75 14.31 17.70
N GLN A 158 -13.85 13.97 17.05
CA GLN A 158 -15.20 14.12 17.58
C GLN A 158 -15.85 12.74 17.63
N TRP A 159 -16.50 12.41 18.74
CA TRP A 159 -17.34 11.23 18.75
C TRP A 159 -18.64 11.50 17.98
N GLU A 160 -19.33 10.45 17.58
CA GLU A 160 -20.62 10.53 16.92
C GLU A 160 -21.60 9.52 17.50
N ASP A 161 -22.89 9.77 17.30
CA ASP A 161 -23.93 8.81 17.66
C ASP A 161 -23.83 7.58 16.75
N HIS A 162 -23.98 6.41 17.34
CA HIS A 162 -23.86 5.13 16.66
C HIS A 162 -24.90 4.13 17.16
N ALA A 163 -25.16 3.10 16.36
CA ALA A 163 -26.01 1.99 16.77
C ALA A 163 -25.45 1.33 18.04
N ASN A 164 -26.36 0.88 18.92
CA ASN A 164 -25.97 0.32 20.20
C ASN A 164 -25.01 -0.86 20.03
N THR A 165 -23.83 -0.75 20.65
CA THR A 165 -22.72 -1.69 20.59
C THR A 165 -22.39 -2.14 22.02
N PRO A 166 -22.98 -3.25 22.50
CA PRO A 166 -22.87 -3.64 23.91
C PRO A 166 -21.44 -3.91 24.36
N LEU A 167 -20.64 -4.56 23.52
CA LEU A 167 -19.24 -4.86 23.82
C LEU A 167 -18.35 -3.80 23.17
N LEU A 168 -17.49 -3.12 23.92
CA LEU A 168 -16.54 -2.14 23.35
C LEU A 168 -15.78 -2.78 22.21
N THR A 169 -15.81 -2.19 21.03
CA THR A 169 -15.30 -2.78 19.79
C THR A 169 -14.41 -1.80 19.06
N TYR A 170 -13.16 -2.19 18.78
CA TYR A 170 -12.41 -1.54 17.72
C TYR A 170 -12.67 -2.24 16.38
N SER A 171 -12.73 -1.46 15.29
CA SER A 171 -12.80 -2.00 13.92
C SER A 171 -12.23 -1.01 12.89
N PHE A 172 -12.08 -1.46 11.64
CA PHE A 172 -11.68 -0.64 10.50
C PHE A 172 -12.79 -0.67 9.42
N PRO A 173 -13.84 0.16 9.53
CA PRO A 173 -14.95 0.15 8.58
C PRO A 173 -14.58 0.66 7.18
N GLU A 174 -13.48 1.42 7.07
CA GLU A 174 -13.01 2.03 5.83
C GLU A 174 -11.51 1.80 5.68
N ALA A 175 -11.08 1.32 4.51
CA ALA A 175 -9.68 1.16 4.15
C ALA A 175 -9.49 1.30 2.64
N ASP A 176 -8.39 1.94 2.23
CA ASP A 176 -7.88 2.02 0.88
C ASP A 176 -6.38 1.69 0.84
N LEU A 177 -5.71 1.97 -0.28
CA LEU A 177 -4.28 1.65 -0.46
C LEU A 177 -3.34 2.46 0.46
N ASN A 178 -3.79 3.61 0.96
CA ASN A 178 -2.97 4.58 1.69
C ASN A 178 -3.54 4.93 3.07
N SER A 179 -4.80 4.61 3.36
CA SER A 179 -5.42 4.96 4.63
C SER A 179 -6.45 3.96 5.12
N ALA A 180 -6.71 4.00 6.43
CA ALA A 180 -7.83 3.32 7.07
C ALA A 180 -8.39 4.20 8.20
N THR A 181 -9.67 4.02 8.51
CA THR A 181 -10.32 4.68 9.65
C THR A 181 -10.45 3.67 10.78
N LEU A 182 -9.71 3.85 11.88
CA LEU A 182 -9.92 3.10 13.12
C LEU A 182 -11.13 3.70 13.84
N VAL A 183 -12.08 2.87 14.27
CA VAL A 183 -13.20 3.31 15.11
C VAL A 183 -13.23 2.55 16.42
N LEU A 184 -13.57 3.24 17.50
CA LEU A 184 -14.03 2.65 18.77
C LEU A 184 -15.55 2.81 18.86
N ASP A 185 -16.27 1.68 18.87
CA ASP A 185 -17.72 1.63 19.06
C ASP A 185 -18.04 1.05 20.44
N TRP A 186 -18.78 1.79 21.26
CA TRP A 186 -19.26 1.28 22.54
C TRP A 186 -20.54 2.00 22.99
N GLU A 187 -21.52 1.24 23.46
CA GLU A 187 -22.87 1.73 23.69
C GLU A 187 -23.36 2.45 22.42
N GLN A 188 -23.80 3.69 22.50
CA GLN A 188 -24.34 4.46 21.38
C GLN A 188 -23.33 5.47 20.81
N LYS A 189 -22.02 5.30 21.07
CA LYS A 189 -20.99 6.22 20.61
C LYS A 189 -19.96 5.52 19.74
N ARG A 190 -19.50 6.26 18.73
CA ARG A 190 -18.37 5.92 17.87
C ARG A 190 -17.30 7.01 17.97
N ILE A 191 -16.04 6.62 18.06
CA ILE A 191 -14.88 7.52 18.03
C ILE A 191 -14.01 7.14 16.83
N PRO A 192 -14.06 7.90 15.72
CA PRO A 192 -13.23 7.64 14.55
C PRO A 192 -11.86 8.33 14.64
N ILE A 193 -10.82 7.63 14.20
CA ILE A 193 -9.48 8.19 13.97
C ILE A 193 -8.98 7.72 12.61
N LYS A 194 -8.67 8.67 11.72
CA LYS A 194 -8.03 8.37 10.43
C LYS A 194 -6.56 8.06 10.63
N ILE A 195 -6.10 7.00 9.97
CA ILE A 195 -4.71 6.58 9.92
C ILE A 195 -4.29 6.49 8.45
N SER A 196 -3.13 7.02 8.10
CA SER A 196 -2.60 6.90 6.74
C SER A 196 -1.11 6.64 6.73
N PHE A 197 -0.64 6.04 5.66
CA PHE A 197 0.75 5.74 5.38
C PHE A 197 1.14 6.36 4.05
N ASP A 198 2.41 6.74 3.92
CA ASP A 198 2.99 7.09 2.61
C ASP A 198 3.33 5.79 1.86
N THR A 199 2.30 5.07 1.40
CA THR A 199 2.47 3.78 0.72
C THR A 199 3.43 3.86 -0.48
N PRO A 200 3.40 4.92 -1.33
CA PRO A 200 4.40 5.10 -2.37
C PRO A 200 5.84 5.10 -1.86
N GLU A 201 6.12 5.87 -0.82
CA GLU A 201 7.46 5.95 -0.23
C GLU A 201 7.86 4.64 0.46
N LEU A 202 6.96 4.03 1.22
CA LEU A 202 7.21 2.74 1.88
C LEU A 202 7.52 1.64 0.85
N THR A 203 6.78 1.60 -0.27
CA THR A 203 7.02 0.64 -1.34
C THR A 203 8.36 0.87 -2.01
N TYR A 204 8.75 2.13 -2.23
CA TYR A 204 10.10 2.46 -2.73
C TYR A 204 11.21 1.94 -1.80
N GLN A 205 11.07 2.16 -0.50
CA GLN A 205 12.05 1.70 0.50
C GLN A 205 12.12 0.17 0.53
N ASN A 206 10.98 -0.51 0.47
CA ASN A 206 10.92 -1.97 0.40
C ASN A 206 11.61 -2.50 -0.87
N LEU A 207 11.26 -1.96 -2.04
CA LEU A 207 11.87 -2.34 -3.32
C LEU A 207 13.39 -2.11 -3.33
N THR A 208 13.84 -1.00 -2.74
CA THR A 208 15.28 -0.69 -2.59
C THR A 208 16.03 -1.76 -1.82
N ASN A 209 15.38 -2.39 -0.83
CA ASN A 209 15.97 -3.48 -0.06
C ASN A 209 15.85 -4.82 -0.79
N GLU A 210 14.69 -5.12 -1.37
CA GLU A 210 14.46 -6.36 -2.11
C GLU A 210 15.39 -6.52 -3.31
N LEU A 211 15.62 -5.44 -4.07
CA LEU A 211 16.51 -5.43 -5.24
C LEU A 211 18.00 -5.59 -4.87
N LYS A 212 18.37 -5.49 -3.59
CA LYS A 212 19.71 -5.87 -3.10
C LYS A 212 19.82 -7.36 -2.75
N SER A 213 18.72 -8.09 -2.80
CA SER A 213 18.63 -9.52 -2.45
C SER A 213 18.22 -10.37 -3.67
N ILE A 214 17.69 -11.58 -3.45
CA ILE A 214 17.34 -12.54 -4.52
C ILE A 214 16.50 -11.91 -5.65
N PRO A 215 15.46 -11.08 -5.38
CA PRO A 215 14.70 -10.40 -6.43
C PRO A 215 15.54 -9.53 -7.37
N GLY A 216 16.65 -8.97 -6.89
CA GLY A 216 17.58 -8.17 -7.69
C GLY A 216 18.32 -8.94 -8.78
N PHE A 217 18.29 -10.28 -8.77
CA PHE A 217 18.89 -11.12 -9.80
C PHE A 217 17.95 -11.39 -10.99
N ASP A 218 16.79 -10.74 -11.04
CA ASP A 218 15.83 -10.81 -12.16
C ASP A 218 15.54 -9.42 -12.72
N TYR A 219 15.88 -9.19 -13.98
CA TYR A 219 15.63 -7.92 -14.68
C TYR A 219 14.16 -7.52 -14.69
N GLN A 220 13.23 -8.48 -14.63
CA GLN A 220 11.79 -8.20 -14.61
C GLN A 220 11.38 -7.46 -13.34
N ASN A 221 12.04 -7.73 -12.22
CA ASN A 221 11.79 -7.02 -10.96
C ASN A 221 12.30 -5.58 -11.01
N TRP A 222 13.41 -5.33 -11.70
CA TRP A 222 13.89 -3.96 -11.97
C TRP A 222 12.89 -3.18 -12.83
N ILE A 223 12.31 -3.82 -13.86
CA ILE A 223 11.22 -3.22 -14.67
C ILE A 223 9.99 -2.91 -13.81
N ALA A 224 9.56 -3.86 -12.97
CA ALA A 224 8.40 -3.67 -12.11
C ALA A 224 8.61 -2.51 -11.13
N ALA A 225 9.77 -2.44 -10.51
CA ALA A 225 10.14 -1.42 -9.55
C ALA A 225 10.26 -0.02 -10.20
N SER A 226 10.95 0.08 -11.35
CA SER A 226 11.07 1.36 -12.08
C SER A 226 9.71 1.84 -12.60
N SER A 227 8.86 0.93 -13.10
CA SER A 227 7.50 1.23 -13.54
C SER A 227 6.64 1.74 -12.40
N TYR A 228 6.78 1.15 -11.21
CA TYR A 228 6.06 1.58 -10.02
C TYR A 228 6.41 3.03 -9.67
N LEU A 229 7.70 3.36 -9.56
CA LEU A 229 8.16 4.72 -9.26
C LEU A 229 7.66 5.73 -10.30
N SER A 230 7.75 5.38 -11.59
CA SER A 230 7.24 6.21 -12.68
C SER A 230 5.74 6.44 -12.62
N THR A 231 4.97 5.42 -12.23
CA THR A 231 3.50 5.51 -12.15
C THR A 231 3.06 6.34 -10.95
N GLN A 232 3.77 6.24 -9.82
CA GLN A 232 3.54 7.06 -8.64
C GLN A 232 4.06 8.49 -8.80
N GLY A 233 4.92 8.75 -9.79
CA GLY A 233 5.53 10.06 -10.01
C GLY A 233 6.55 10.46 -8.95
N ILE A 234 7.23 9.47 -8.34
CA ILE A 234 8.24 9.66 -7.30
C ILE A 234 9.59 9.15 -7.77
N HIS A 235 10.68 9.66 -7.17
CA HIS A 235 12.06 9.18 -7.39
C HIS A 235 12.43 8.95 -8.86
N SER A 236 12.11 9.90 -9.75
CA SER A 236 12.25 9.73 -11.20
C SER A 236 13.69 9.40 -11.65
N GLU A 237 14.70 9.94 -10.98
CA GLU A 237 16.10 9.61 -11.23
C GLU A 237 16.39 8.14 -10.91
N THR A 238 15.91 7.64 -9.76
CA THR A 238 16.05 6.23 -9.38
C THR A 238 15.23 5.31 -10.28
N ALA A 239 14.04 5.73 -10.71
CA ALA A 239 13.27 4.99 -11.70
C ALA A 239 14.07 4.80 -13.00
N LEU A 240 14.73 5.86 -13.47
CA LEU A 240 15.60 5.80 -14.66
C LEU A 240 16.81 4.90 -14.43
N GLU A 241 17.47 5.00 -13.27
CA GLU A 241 18.60 4.13 -12.89
C GLU A 241 18.18 2.65 -12.87
N TRP A 242 17.04 2.32 -12.27
CA TRP A 242 16.53 0.95 -12.21
C TRP A 242 16.14 0.41 -13.59
N ALA A 243 15.58 1.25 -14.45
CA ALA A 243 15.36 0.89 -15.85
C ALA A 243 16.69 0.64 -16.60
N ASP A 244 17.72 1.41 -16.29
CA ASP A 244 19.07 1.17 -16.82
C ASP A 244 19.67 -0.15 -16.33
N ASN A 245 19.46 -0.50 -15.05
CA ASN A 245 19.86 -1.79 -14.51
C ASN A 245 19.14 -2.94 -15.19
N ALA A 246 17.83 -2.80 -15.46
CA ALA A 246 17.05 -3.81 -16.19
C ALA A 246 17.63 -4.11 -17.60
N ILE A 247 18.32 -3.15 -18.21
CA ILE A 247 18.94 -3.31 -19.54
C ILE A 247 20.39 -3.80 -19.42
N ASN A 248 21.18 -3.20 -18.51
CA ASN A 248 22.64 -3.23 -18.56
C ASN A 248 23.32 -3.87 -17.35
N ALA A 249 22.61 -4.18 -16.26
CA ALA A 249 23.24 -4.71 -15.06
C ALA A 249 24.01 -6.02 -15.36
N PRO A 250 25.29 -6.15 -14.96
CA PRO A 250 26.05 -7.37 -15.21
C PRO A 250 25.32 -8.61 -14.67
N PHE A 251 25.28 -9.68 -15.48
CA PHE A 251 24.64 -10.97 -15.17
C PHE A 251 23.12 -10.96 -14.99
N VAL A 252 22.48 -9.79 -14.93
CA VAL A 252 21.03 -9.64 -14.68
C VAL A 252 20.34 -8.97 -15.85
N GLY A 253 20.85 -7.84 -16.30
CA GLY A 253 20.25 -6.98 -17.31
C GLY A 253 20.00 -7.70 -18.63
N GLN A 254 18.83 -7.45 -19.20
CA GLN A 254 18.39 -8.02 -20.48
C GLN A 254 17.89 -6.89 -21.37
N LYS A 255 18.69 -6.53 -22.37
CA LYS A 255 18.24 -5.61 -23.43
C LYS A 255 17.25 -6.35 -24.35
N ASN A 256 16.00 -5.94 -24.30
CA ASN A 256 14.91 -6.49 -25.11
C ASN A 256 13.77 -5.45 -25.22
N PHE A 257 12.69 -5.78 -25.92
CA PHE A 257 11.56 -4.85 -26.07
C PHE A 257 11.03 -4.33 -24.72
N ASN A 258 10.88 -5.20 -23.71
CA ASN A 258 10.26 -4.84 -22.43
C ASN A 258 11.13 -3.88 -21.61
N SER A 259 12.44 -4.13 -21.53
CA SER A 259 13.35 -3.26 -20.77
C SER A 259 13.55 -1.90 -21.45
N LEU A 260 13.67 -1.87 -22.78
CA LEU A 260 13.78 -0.64 -23.55
C LEU A 260 12.49 0.20 -23.49
N SER A 261 11.32 -0.44 -23.64
CA SER A 261 10.03 0.26 -23.57
C SER A 261 9.72 0.79 -22.17
N ASN A 262 10.10 0.07 -21.11
CA ASN A 262 10.02 0.58 -19.73
C ASN A 262 10.85 1.86 -19.56
N LYS A 263 12.12 1.85 -19.99
CA LYS A 263 12.96 3.06 -19.95
C LYS A 263 12.37 4.21 -20.76
N ALA A 264 11.82 3.93 -21.94
CA ALA A 264 11.16 4.94 -22.77
C ALA A 264 9.92 5.55 -22.08
N GLN A 265 9.13 4.76 -21.36
CA GLN A 265 7.99 5.27 -20.59
C GLN A 265 8.42 6.21 -19.46
N ILE A 266 9.49 5.85 -18.74
CA ILE A 266 10.06 6.68 -17.68
C ILE A 266 10.57 8.00 -18.24
N LEU A 267 11.32 7.97 -19.35
CA LEU A 267 11.81 9.17 -20.03
C LEU A 267 10.67 10.08 -20.50
N ASN A 268 9.57 9.50 -21.00
CA ASN A 268 8.36 10.28 -21.32
C ASN A 268 7.77 10.95 -20.07
N GLY A 269 7.69 10.25 -18.94
CA GLY A 269 7.23 10.82 -17.66
C GLY A 269 8.14 11.95 -17.17
N MET A 270 9.43 11.90 -17.49
CA MET A 270 10.42 12.95 -17.23
C MET A 270 10.41 14.09 -18.27
N GLY A 271 9.55 14.03 -19.29
CA GLY A 271 9.49 15.04 -20.36
C GLY A 271 10.56 14.89 -21.45
N GLU A 272 11.36 13.82 -21.44
CA GLU A 272 12.42 13.55 -22.43
C GLU A 272 11.90 12.77 -23.64
N SER A 273 10.85 13.29 -24.29
CA SER A 273 10.10 12.57 -25.34
C SER A 273 10.93 12.16 -26.56
N ASP A 274 11.97 12.92 -26.94
CA ASP A 274 12.81 12.58 -28.08
C ASP A 274 13.68 11.34 -27.79
N LYS A 275 14.26 11.27 -26.57
CA LYS A 275 15.03 10.11 -26.12
C LYS A 275 14.12 8.89 -25.96
N ALA A 276 12.93 9.08 -25.42
CA ALA A 276 11.93 8.03 -25.32
C ALA A 276 11.53 7.46 -26.70
N ALA A 277 11.32 8.33 -27.69
CA ALA A 277 10.99 7.91 -29.05
C ALA A 277 12.14 7.11 -29.69
N ALA A 278 13.39 7.56 -29.54
CA ALA A 278 14.57 6.84 -30.04
C ALA A 278 14.71 5.45 -29.41
N LEU A 279 14.51 5.34 -28.10
CA LEU A 279 14.53 4.06 -27.39
C LEU A 279 13.40 3.13 -27.83
N MET A 280 12.22 3.67 -28.15
CA MET A 280 11.11 2.85 -28.62
C MET A 280 11.29 2.39 -30.07
N ASP A 281 11.88 3.22 -30.93
CA ASP A 281 12.28 2.80 -32.28
C ASP A 281 13.27 1.63 -32.18
N GLU A 282 14.27 1.71 -31.29
CA GLU A 282 15.18 0.60 -30.99
C GLU A 282 14.45 -0.62 -30.42
N ALA A 283 13.53 -0.44 -29.47
CA ALA A 283 12.76 -1.52 -28.85
C ALA A 283 11.97 -2.31 -29.91
N LEU A 284 11.36 -1.62 -30.87
CA LEU A 284 10.57 -2.25 -31.93
C LEU A 284 11.40 -3.05 -32.93
N GLU A 285 12.69 -2.74 -33.08
CA GLU A 285 13.62 -3.51 -33.91
C GLU A 285 14.11 -4.78 -33.22
N ASP A 286 13.98 -4.88 -31.90
CA ASP A 286 14.38 -6.05 -31.11
C ASP A 286 13.59 -7.33 -31.51
N PRO A 287 14.24 -8.51 -31.58
CA PRO A 287 13.57 -9.77 -31.95
C PRO A 287 12.44 -10.19 -31.00
N THR A 288 12.40 -9.70 -29.76
CA THR A 288 11.31 -9.98 -28.81
C THR A 288 10.06 -9.13 -29.06
N ALA A 289 10.15 -8.09 -29.90
CA ALA A 289 9.00 -7.27 -30.26
C ALA A 289 8.01 -8.05 -31.14
N ASN A 290 6.73 -7.99 -30.78
CA ASN A 290 5.63 -8.65 -31.49
C ASN A 290 4.59 -7.63 -32.00
N ILE A 291 3.60 -8.11 -32.75
CA ILE A 291 2.58 -7.23 -33.34
C ILE A 291 1.79 -6.43 -32.31
N GLN A 292 1.57 -6.99 -31.11
CA GLN A 292 0.87 -6.29 -30.03
C GLN A 292 1.69 -5.08 -29.54
N ASN A 293 3.01 -5.21 -29.49
CA ASN A 293 3.91 -4.13 -29.10
C ASN A 293 3.83 -2.95 -30.09
N TYR A 294 3.90 -3.24 -31.39
CA TYR A 294 3.72 -2.24 -32.44
C TYR A 294 2.34 -1.58 -32.36
N TYR A 295 1.30 -2.40 -32.18
CA TYR A 295 -0.07 -1.91 -32.11
C TYR A 295 -0.29 -0.96 -30.92
N ASN A 296 0.20 -1.34 -29.74
CA ASN A 296 0.08 -0.54 -28.52
C ASN A 296 0.88 0.78 -28.60
N TYR A 297 2.08 0.75 -29.18
CA TYR A 297 2.85 1.97 -29.35
C TYR A 297 2.23 2.90 -30.38
N GLY A 298 1.75 2.37 -31.51
CA GLY A 298 1.02 3.16 -32.50
C GLY A 298 -0.20 3.86 -31.89
N ARG A 299 -0.96 3.18 -31.02
CA ARG A 299 -2.07 3.80 -30.26
C ARG A 299 -1.60 4.90 -29.31
N THR A 300 -0.48 4.68 -28.62
CA THR A 300 0.13 5.68 -27.74
C THR A 300 0.52 6.93 -28.53
N LEU A 301 1.11 6.75 -29.71
CA LEU A 301 1.47 7.86 -30.61
C LEU A 301 0.23 8.62 -31.10
N ILE A 302 -0.86 7.94 -31.45
CA ILE A 302 -2.14 8.60 -31.79
C ILE A 302 -2.65 9.45 -30.62
N ALA A 303 -2.65 8.89 -29.40
CA ALA A 303 -3.09 9.63 -28.21
C ALA A 303 -2.19 10.85 -27.89
N GLN A 304 -0.92 10.80 -28.31
CA GLN A 304 0.02 11.92 -28.23
C GLN A 304 -0.09 12.90 -29.40
N GLY A 305 -1.02 12.70 -30.35
CA GLY A 305 -1.15 13.52 -31.57
C GLY A 305 -0.06 13.28 -32.62
N LYS A 306 0.79 12.27 -32.45
CA LYS A 306 1.88 11.89 -33.38
C LYS A 306 1.38 10.92 -34.46
N THR A 307 0.34 11.33 -35.19
CA THR A 307 -0.45 10.46 -36.07
C THR A 307 0.34 9.90 -37.27
N GLU A 308 1.27 10.66 -37.81
CA GLU A 308 2.12 10.27 -38.96
C GLU A 308 3.11 9.18 -38.55
N LYS A 309 3.76 9.35 -37.39
CA LYS A 309 4.66 8.32 -36.83
C LYS A 309 3.89 7.07 -36.43
N ALA A 310 2.66 7.21 -35.92
CA ALA A 310 1.80 6.06 -35.66
C ALA A 310 1.52 5.27 -36.93
N LEU A 311 1.15 5.96 -38.03
CA LEU A 311 0.92 5.33 -39.32
C LEU A 311 2.18 4.61 -39.85
N GLU A 312 3.37 5.17 -39.65
CA GLU A 312 4.64 4.51 -39.98
C GLU A 312 4.83 3.21 -39.18
N VAL A 313 4.63 3.25 -37.86
CA VAL A 313 4.72 2.07 -36.97
C VAL A 313 3.74 0.98 -37.39
N PHE A 314 2.48 1.32 -37.64
CA PHE A 314 1.48 0.36 -38.12
C PHE A 314 1.82 -0.20 -39.51
N SER A 315 2.37 0.63 -40.39
CA SER A 315 2.82 0.19 -41.72
C SER A 315 3.97 -0.82 -41.63
N THR A 316 4.91 -0.61 -40.71
CA THR A 316 5.99 -1.56 -40.45
C THR A 316 5.46 -2.87 -39.86
N ALA A 317 4.53 -2.80 -38.90
CA ALA A 317 3.89 -3.98 -38.34
C ALA A 317 3.15 -4.80 -39.41
N SER A 318 2.43 -4.14 -40.31
CA SER A 318 1.69 -4.82 -41.37
C SER A 318 2.59 -5.53 -42.37
N LYS A 319 3.83 -5.07 -42.58
CA LYS A 319 4.81 -5.78 -43.42
C LYS A 319 5.38 -7.01 -42.70
N LYS A 320 5.60 -6.92 -41.38
CA LYS A 320 6.17 -8.01 -40.57
C LYS A 320 5.18 -9.15 -40.32
N TRP A 321 3.89 -8.82 -40.16
CA TRP A 321 2.85 -9.78 -39.79
C TRP A 321 1.59 -9.64 -40.68
N PRO A 322 1.70 -9.89 -42.00
CA PRO A 322 0.61 -9.63 -42.95
C PRO A 322 -0.67 -10.43 -42.69
N ASP A 323 -0.54 -11.63 -42.10
CA ASP A 323 -1.68 -12.54 -41.89
C ASP A 323 -2.38 -12.36 -40.54
N HIS A 324 -1.87 -11.47 -39.68
CA HIS A 324 -2.45 -11.23 -38.35
C HIS A 324 -3.45 -10.07 -38.43
N TRP A 325 -4.68 -10.25 -37.93
CA TRP A 325 -5.75 -9.24 -38.05
C TRP A 325 -5.40 -7.84 -37.49
N LEU A 326 -4.56 -7.76 -36.45
CA LEU A 326 -4.05 -6.47 -35.93
C LEU A 326 -3.21 -5.68 -36.94
N ALA A 327 -2.64 -6.29 -37.97
CA ALA A 327 -1.87 -5.59 -39.00
C ALA A 327 -2.76 -4.64 -39.82
N PRO A 328 -3.78 -5.12 -40.55
CA PRO A 328 -4.70 -4.25 -41.26
C PRO A 328 -5.51 -3.35 -40.29
N HIS A 329 -5.84 -3.83 -39.08
CA HIS A 329 -6.53 -2.99 -38.09
C HIS A 329 -5.66 -1.79 -37.66
N GLY A 330 -4.38 -2.02 -37.35
CA GLY A 330 -3.44 -0.96 -37.01
C GLY A 330 -3.29 0.06 -38.13
N LEU A 331 -3.15 -0.41 -39.38
CA LEU A 331 -3.15 0.48 -40.55
C LEU A 331 -4.42 1.31 -40.66
N ALA A 332 -5.59 0.70 -40.44
CA ALA A 332 -6.86 1.41 -40.43
C ALA A 332 -6.90 2.51 -39.37
N ARG A 333 -6.41 2.23 -38.14
CA ARG A 333 -6.29 3.24 -37.08
C ARG A 333 -5.41 4.43 -37.49
N GLY A 334 -4.20 4.16 -38.00
CA GLY A 334 -3.29 5.23 -38.45
C GLY A 334 -3.85 6.05 -39.61
N LEU A 335 -4.52 5.39 -40.57
CA LEU A 335 -5.18 6.06 -41.69
C LEU A 335 -6.39 6.88 -41.25
N SER A 336 -7.16 6.39 -40.28
CA SER A 336 -8.29 7.11 -39.71
C SER A 336 -7.82 8.37 -38.98
N ALA A 337 -6.77 8.25 -38.15
CA ALA A 337 -6.18 9.38 -37.42
C ALA A 337 -5.59 10.46 -38.33
N THR A 338 -5.20 10.10 -39.56
CA THR A 338 -4.71 11.03 -40.59
C THR A 338 -5.81 11.49 -41.57
N GLY A 339 -7.09 11.21 -41.28
CA GLY A 339 -8.24 11.63 -42.08
C GLY A 339 -8.46 10.83 -43.38
N SER A 340 -7.69 9.76 -43.60
CA SER A 340 -7.78 8.90 -44.79
C SER A 340 -8.87 7.83 -44.66
N TYR A 341 -10.11 8.22 -44.32
CA TYR A 341 -11.20 7.30 -43.94
C TYR A 341 -11.54 6.24 -45.00
N LYS A 342 -11.49 6.58 -46.29
CA LYS A 342 -11.74 5.61 -47.37
C LYS A 342 -10.70 4.49 -47.41
N LYS A 343 -9.43 4.82 -47.16
CA LYS A 343 -8.36 3.83 -47.09
C LYS A 343 -8.45 3.04 -45.78
N ALA A 344 -8.73 3.72 -44.67
CA ALA A 344 -8.96 3.07 -43.38
C ALA A 344 -10.08 2.03 -43.47
N LEU A 345 -11.21 2.36 -44.11
CA LEU A 345 -12.34 1.45 -44.29
C LEU A 345 -11.95 0.18 -45.06
N LYS A 346 -11.09 0.30 -46.08
CA LYS A 346 -10.59 -0.86 -46.81
C LYS A 346 -9.83 -1.81 -45.88
N TYR A 347 -8.86 -1.28 -45.13
CA TYR A 347 -8.06 -2.10 -44.22
C TYR A 347 -8.87 -2.63 -43.04
N GLU A 348 -9.84 -1.88 -42.53
CA GLU A 348 -10.69 -2.35 -41.44
C GLU A 348 -11.58 -3.53 -41.88
N ARG A 349 -12.01 -3.57 -43.14
CA ARG A 349 -12.70 -4.75 -43.71
C ARG A 349 -11.78 -5.97 -43.81
N GLU A 350 -10.52 -5.75 -44.17
CA GLU A 350 -9.50 -6.82 -44.19
C GLU A 350 -9.26 -7.34 -42.75
N ALA A 351 -9.16 -6.44 -41.77
CA ALA A 351 -9.04 -6.81 -40.37
C ALA A 351 -10.24 -7.63 -39.87
N PHE A 352 -11.46 -7.20 -40.19
CA PHE A 352 -12.69 -7.91 -39.84
C PHE A 352 -12.73 -9.34 -40.37
N ALA A 353 -12.23 -9.56 -41.59
CA ALA A 353 -12.18 -10.89 -42.20
C ALA A 353 -11.20 -11.84 -41.50
N LEU A 354 -10.09 -11.30 -40.98
CA LEU A 354 -9.04 -12.06 -40.28
C LEU A 354 -9.29 -12.19 -38.77
N ALA A 355 -10.15 -11.35 -38.20
CA ALA A 355 -10.32 -11.23 -36.75
C ALA A 355 -11.02 -12.44 -36.13
N PRO A 356 -10.61 -12.85 -34.90
CA PRO A 356 -11.37 -13.80 -34.09
C PRO A 356 -12.79 -13.30 -33.83
N ASP A 357 -13.75 -14.21 -33.68
CA ASP A 357 -15.17 -13.85 -33.48
C ASP A 357 -15.39 -12.95 -32.26
N ALA A 358 -14.59 -13.12 -31.19
CA ALA A 358 -14.65 -12.26 -30.01
C ALA A 358 -14.27 -10.79 -30.29
N SER A 359 -13.49 -10.52 -31.35
CA SER A 359 -13.03 -9.18 -31.72
C SER A 359 -13.99 -8.48 -32.70
N LYS A 360 -14.75 -9.25 -33.49
CA LYS A 360 -15.64 -8.72 -34.54
C LYS A 360 -16.63 -7.65 -34.07
N PRO A 361 -17.31 -7.78 -32.90
CA PRO A 361 -18.25 -6.75 -32.44
C PRO A 361 -17.61 -5.36 -32.28
N PHE A 362 -16.35 -5.30 -31.87
CA PHE A 362 -15.63 -4.02 -31.74
C PHE A 362 -15.32 -3.42 -33.12
N LEU A 363 -14.91 -4.26 -34.07
CA LEU A 363 -14.56 -3.83 -35.43
C LEU A 363 -15.79 -3.38 -36.24
N GLU A 364 -16.97 -3.94 -36.00
CA GLU A 364 -18.23 -3.46 -36.62
C GLU A 364 -18.52 -1.99 -36.31
N GLY A 365 -18.25 -1.58 -35.06
CA GLY A 365 -18.38 -0.18 -34.65
C GLY A 365 -17.44 0.74 -35.44
N TYR A 366 -16.19 0.30 -35.64
CA TYR A 366 -15.19 1.06 -36.40
C TYR A 366 -15.53 1.12 -37.89
N LEU A 367 -16.00 0.02 -38.48
CA LEU A 367 -16.48 -0.01 -39.87
C LEU A 367 -17.60 1.01 -40.08
N LYS A 368 -18.58 1.06 -39.19
CA LYS A 368 -19.69 2.02 -39.27
C LYS A 368 -19.21 3.47 -39.19
N ALA A 369 -18.31 3.77 -38.24
CA ALA A 369 -17.74 5.11 -38.12
C ALA A 369 -17.01 5.54 -39.41
N LEU A 370 -16.23 4.62 -40.00
CA LEU A 370 -15.50 4.87 -41.23
C LEU A 370 -16.40 5.01 -42.47
N GLU A 371 -17.51 4.27 -42.54
CA GLU A 371 -18.54 4.42 -43.57
C GLU A 371 -19.20 5.80 -43.51
N GLU A 372 -19.36 6.35 -42.31
CA GLU A 372 -19.84 7.72 -42.07
C GLU A 372 -18.74 8.79 -42.28
N GLY A 373 -17.52 8.40 -42.63
CA GLY A 373 -16.39 9.31 -42.83
C GLY A 373 -15.90 9.96 -41.54
N LYS A 374 -16.01 9.25 -40.42
CA LYS A 374 -15.59 9.71 -39.09
C LYS A 374 -14.33 8.98 -38.64
N ASP A 375 -13.53 9.67 -37.82
CA ASP A 375 -12.47 9.01 -37.07
C ASP A 375 -13.08 8.11 -35.99
N PHE A 376 -12.43 6.97 -35.74
CA PHE A 376 -12.84 6.01 -34.72
C PHE A 376 -11.81 5.85 -33.59
N ASN A 377 -10.71 6.61 -33.64
CA ASN A 377 -9.62 6.49 -32.67
C ASN A 377 -9.95 7.00 -31.27
#